data_AF-A0A2G5TR77-F1
#
_entry.id   AF-A0A2G5TR77-F1
#
_cell.length_a   1.000
_cell.length_b   1.000
_cell.length_c   1.000
_cell.angle_alpha   90.00
_cell.angle_beta   90.00
_cell.angle_gamma   90.00
#
_symmetry.space_group_name_H-M   'P 1'
#
loop_
_entity.id
_entity.type
_entity.pdbx_description
1 polymer ?
#
loop_
_entity_poly.entity_id
_entity_poly.type
_entity_poly.pdbx_seq_one_letter_code
_entity_poly.pdbx_strand_id
1 'polypeptide(L)'
;MTSILEMPELVLDKIIGFSQFKAVLTLRQVCRDFRNFIDDLSDSKLPDSKFRRIEIYSEKDDKIIFVFVDSDNSYSRFAYSEMENSRSLYQKTTDLGSSNIVDVAIRDLELILKFQKSKLEDFSFNLNDFEVPNEVQLIHDLSAKLSNMFNISGQRIKTSQFNMGAYHPSHAIQILQLIDPQPLKIFSLESLNDQVEFDIDEIAKTEHWKKAEDICCDFHVSNLNLEDICHCSNLIIRIPSISAKELNFLRKAYIGEFQEVVV
;
A
#
# COMPACT_ATOMS: atom_id res chain seq x y z
N MET A 1 -41.03 -8.27 -19.00
CA MET A 1 -40.23 -7.79 -17.86
C MET A 1 -39.18 -6.87 -18.43
N THR A 2 -39.16 -5.61 -18.01
CA THR A 2 -38.10 -4.67 -18.38
C THR A 2 -36.81 -5.07 -17.68
N SER A 3 -35.72 -5.14 -18.44
CA SER A 3 -34.40 -5.42 -17.90
C SER A 3 -33.84 -4.19 -17.21
N ILE A 4 -33.04 -4.37 -16.14
CA ILE A 4 -32.28 -3.28 -15.53
C ILE A 4 -31.31 -2.62 -16.54
N LEU A 5 -30.87 -3.36 -17.56
CA LEU A 5 -30.04 -2.85 -18.65
C LEU A 5 -30.80 -1.93 -19.62
N GLU A 6 -32.14 -1.96 -19.61
CA GLU A 6 -32.97 -1.05 -20.43
C GLU A 6 -33.23 0.28 -19.72
N MET A 7 -32.75 0.44 -18.48
CA MET A 7 -32.85 1.69 -17.75
C MET A 7 -31.89 2.73 -18.35
N PRO A 8 -32.25 4.03 -18.33
CA PRO A 8 -31.34 5.09 -18.76
C PRO A 8 -30.03 5.05 -17.96
N GLU A 9 -28.90 5.35 -18.62
CA GLU A 9 -27.57 5.36 -17.99
C GLU A 9 -27.53 6.20 -16.70
N LEU A 10 -28.21 7.36 -16.67
CA LEU A 10 -28.32 8.19 -15.47
C LEU A 10 -28.94 7.49 -14.26
N VAL A 11 -29.80 6.50 -14.49
CA VAL A 11 -30.39 5.69 -13.41
C VAL A 11 -29.41 4.63 -12.96
N LEU A 12 -28.72 3.96 -13.89
CA LEU A 12 -27.66 3.00 -13.56
C LEU A 12 -26.52 3.66 -12.79
N ASP A 13 -26.08 4.86 -13.21
CA ASP A 13 -25.10 5.69 -12.51
C ASP A 13 -25.47 5.89 -11.04
N LYS A 14 -26.73 6.26 -10.78
CA LYS A 14 -27.25 6.46 -9.43
C LYS A 14 -27.26 5.15 -8.64
N ILE A 15 -27.69 4.04 -9.25
CA ILE A 15 -27.68 2.73 -8.60
C ILE A 15 -26.27 2.35 -8.18
N ILE A 16 -25.27 2.52 -9.06
CA ILE A 16 -23.86 2.26 -8.74
C ILE A 16 -23.38 3.17 -7.61
N GLY A 17 -23.68 4.48 -7.68
CA GLY A 17 -23.26 5.45 -6.66
C GLY A 17 -23.86 5.22 -5.27
N PHE A 18 -25.05 4.60 -5.17
CA PHE A 18 -25.67 4.19 -3.90
C PHE A 18 -25.30 2.78 -3.43
N SER A 19 -24.63 1.99 -4.27
CA SER A 19 -24.23 0.63 -3.96
C SER A 19 -22.97 0.60 -3.10
N GLN A 20 -22.81 -0.45 -2.31
CA GLN A 20 -21.51 -0.73 -1.68
C GLN A 20 -20.53 -1.25 -2.74
N PHE A 21 -19.23 -0.99 -2.57
CA PHE A 21 -18.22 -1.39 -3.56
C PHE A 21 -18.27 -2.89 -3.88
N LYS A 22 -18.48 -3.77 -2.88
CA LYS A 22 -18.60 -5.24 -3.07
C LYS A 22 -19.78 -5.59 -3.97
N ALA A 23 -20.89 -4.88 -3.84
CA ALA A 23 -22.06 -5.07 -4.69
C ALA A 23 -21.75 -4.63 -6.13
N VAL A 24 -21.05 -3.52 -6.32
CA VAL A 24 -20.60 -3.05 -7.65
C VAL A 24 -19.67 -4.08 -8.32
N LEU A 25 -18.70 -4.63 -7.59
CA LEU A 25 -17.83 -5.69 -8.11
C LEU A 25 -18.60 -6.97 -8.46
N THR A 26 -19.65 -7.29 -7.71
CA THR A 26 -20.53 -8.42 -8.00
C THR A 26 -21.35 -8.16 -9.28
N LEU A 27 -21.95 -6.98 -9.40
CA LEU A 27 -22.69 -6.53 -10.59
C LEU A 27 -21.83 -6.61 -11.86
N ARG A 28 -20.56 -6.18 -11.77
CA ARG A 28 -19.56 -6.27 -12.84
C ARG A 28 -19.34 -7.71 -13.35
N GLN A 29 -19.61 -8.72 -12.52
CA GLN A 29 -19.45 -10.14 -12.88
C GLN A 29 -20.71 -10.75 -13.52
N VAL A 30 -21.88 -10.08 -13.45
CA VAL A 30 -23.17 -10.64 -13.90
C VAL A 30 -23.24 -10.80 -15.42
N CYS A 31 -22.94 -9.75 -16.18
CA CYS A 31 -22.97 -9.78 -17.64
C CYS A 31 -21.94 -8.83 -18.26
N ARG A 32 -21.75 -8.94 -19.59
CA ARG A 32 -20.80 -8.10 -20.34
C ARG A 32 -21.21 -6.61 -20.32
N ASP A 33 -22.50 -6.32 -20.40
CA ASP A 33 -22.99 -4.94 -20.45
C ASP A 33 -22.74 -4.20 -19.13
N PHE A 34 -23.03 -4.85 -17.98
CA PHE A 34 -22.68 -4.28 -16.68
C PHE A 34 -21.18 -4.11 -16.49
N ARG A 35 -20.38 -5.05 -17.00
CA ARG A 35 -18.93 -4.94 -16.94
C ARG A 35 -18.44 -3.71 -17.68
N ASN A 36 -18.84 -3.56 -18.93
CA ASN A 36 -18.43 -2.43 -19.76
C ASN A 36 -18.91 -1.11 -19.14
N PHE A 37 -20.18 -1.05 -18.72
CA PHE A 37 -20.73 0.13 -18.06
C PHE A 37 -19.92 0.52 -16.81
N ILE A 38 -19.60 -0.42 -15.93
CA ILE A 38 -18.81 -0.15 -14.71
C ILE A 38 -17.36 0.22 -15.03
N ASP A 39 -16.76 -0.39 -16.05
CA ASP A 39 -15.38 -0.11 -16.45
C ASP A 39 -15.22 1.27 -17.09
N ASP A 40 -16.25 1.74 -17.82
CA ASP A 40 -16.29 3.04 -18.49
C ASP A 40 -16.74 4.18 -17.56
N LEU A 41 -17.28 3.86 -16.37
CA LEU A 41 -17.65 4.85 -15.38
C LEU A 41 -16.43 5.62 -14.89
N SER A 42 -16.55 6.95 -14.85
CA SER A 42 -15.52 7.78 -14.20
C SER A 42 -15.42 7.42 -12.73
N ASP A 43 -14.20 7.36 -12.21
CA ASP A 43 -13.89 7.10 -10.80
C ASP A 43 -14.74 7.94 -9.82
N SER A 44 -15.11 9.18 -10.17
CA SER A 44 -15.93 10.07 -9.33
C SER A 44 -17.37 9.58 -9.09
N LYS A 45 -17.88 8.69 -9.95
CA LYS A 45 -19.22 8.10 -9.86
C LYS A 45 -19.23 6.77 -9.11
N LEU A 46 -18.06 6.16 -8.90
CA LEU A 46 -17.94 4.93 -8.13
C LEU A 46 -18.06 5.24 -6.64
N PRO A 47 -18.73 4.37 -5.85
CA PRO A 47 -18.83 4.55 -4.42
C PRO A 47 -17.45 4.46 -3.75
N ASP A 48 -17.33 5.08 -2.60
CA ASP A 48 -16.14 4.92 -1.75
C ASP A 48 -16.18 3.53 -1.08
N SER A 49 -15.07 2.79 -1.14
CA SER A 49 -14.94 1.51 -0.46
C SER A 49 -14.90 1.66 1.05
N LYS A 50 -14.46 2.84 1.55
CA LYS A 50 -14.28 3.11 2.98
C LYS A 50 -13.39 2.08 3.68
N PHE A 51 -12.40 1.54 2.97
CA PHE A 51 -11.42 0.65 3.57
C PHE A 51 -10.70 1.39 4.70
N ARG A 52 -10.57 0.68 5.82
CA ARG A 52 -9.76 1.09 6.95
C ARG A 52 -8.29 0.79 6.68
N ARG A 53 -8.00 -0.40 6.15
CA ARG A 53 -6.64 -0.86 5.89
C ARG A 53 -6.55 -1.67 4.61
N ILE A 54 -5.40 -1.57 3.94
CA ILE A 54 -4.98 -2.50 2.88
C ILE A 54 -3.67 -3.15 3.30
N GLU A 55 -3.58 -4.47 3.19
CA GLU A 55 -2.35 -5.24 3.43
C GLU A 55 -2.01 -6.02 2.15
N ILE A 56 -0.77 -5.93 1.70
CA ILE A 56 -0.23 -6.69 0.58
C ILE A 56 0.96 -7.46 1.10
N TYR A 57 0.96 -8.78 0.98
CA TYR A 57 2.07 -9.59 1.44
C TYR A 57 2.22 -10.89 0.64
N SER A 58 3.39 -11.53 0.75
CA SER A 58 3.60 -12.87 0.19
C SER A 58 3.51 -13.96 1.28
N GLU A 59 2.90 -15.08 0.92
CA GLU A 59 2.92 -16.32 1.69
C GLU A 59 3.81 -17.35 0.98
N LYS A 60 4.14 -18.44 1.69
CA LYS A 60 4.84 -19.60 1.13
C LYS A 60 4.11 -20.13 -0.13
N ASP A 61 4.87 -20.85 -0.94
CA ASP A 61 4.39 -21.47 -2.18
C ASP A 61 4.00 -20.43 -3.24
N ASP A 62 4.81 -19.37 -3.39
CA ASP A 62 4.64 -18.35 -4.44
C ASP A 62 3.24 -17.69 -4.43
N LYS A 63 2.74 -17.34 -3.24
CA LYS A 63 1.40 -16.75 -3.08
C LYS A 63 1.46 -15.26 -2.80
N ILE A 64 0.78 -14.47 -3.63
CA ILE A 64 0.52 -13.05 -3.35
C ILE A 64 -0.83 -12.93 -2.68
N ILE A 65 -0.90 -12.21 -1.57
CA ILE A 65 -2.11 -11.99 -0.80
C ILE A 65 -2.42 -10.49 -0.71
N PHE A 66 -3.65 -10.13 -1.04
CA PHE A 66 -4.21 -8.82 -0.71
C PHE A 66 -5.32 -8.98 0.33
N VAL A 67 -5.28 -8.17 1.38
CA VAL A 67 -6.31 -8.07 2.41
C VAL A 67 -6.83 -6.65 2.44
N PHE A 68 -8.15 -6.51 2.29
CA PHE A 68 -8.85 -5.24 2.39
C PHE A 68 -9.74 -5.28 3.62
N VAL A 69 -9.48 -4.42 4.61
CA VAL A 69 -10.19 -4.38 5.88
C VAL A 69 -11.15 -3.21 5.88
N ASP A 70 -12.43 -3.48 6.17
CA ASP A 70 -13.49 -2.48 6.28
C ASP A 70 -13.49 -1.82 7.68
N SER A 71 -14.26 -0.75 7.85
CA SER A 71 -14.37 -0.03 9.12
C SER A 71 -14.94 -0.86 10.27
N ASP A 72 -15.69 -1.92 9.98
CA ASP A 72 -16.25 -2.85 10.95
C ASP A 72 -15.30 -4.02 11.30
N ASN A 73 -14.06 -3.99 10.80
CA ASN A 73 -13.05 -5.05 10.88
C ASN A 73 -13.41 -6.33 10.12
N SER A 74 -14.48 -6.35 9.33
CA SER A 74 -14.63 -7.38 8.31
C SER A 74 -13.53 -7.19 7.25
N TYR A 75 -13.12 -8.29 6.60
CA TYR A 75 -12.05 -8.24 5.63
C TYR A 75 -12.34 -9.10 4.41
N SER A 76 -11.71 -8.72 3.31
CA SER A 76 -11.77 -9.42 2.03
C SER A 76 -10.36 -9.86 1.68
N ARG A 77 -10.17 -11.17 1.52
CA ARG A 77 -8.87 -11.76 1.18
C ARG A 77 -8.86 -12.25 -0.26
N PHE A 78 -7.86 -11.81 -1.00
CA PHE A 78 -7.58 -12.16 -2.38
C PHE A 78 -6.25 -12.90 -2.37
N ALA A 79 -6.23 -14.13 -2.88
CA ALA A 79 -5.01 -14.93 -2.96
C ALA A 79 -4.73 -15.32 -4.40
N TYR A 80 -3.49 -15.15 -4.83
CA TYR A 80 -3.00 -15.48 -6.16
C TYR A 80 -1.88 -16.50 -5.99
N SER A 81 -2.06 -17.69 -6.56
CA SER A 81 -1.15 -18.84 -6.38
C SER A 81 -0.48 -19.14 -7.71
N GLU A 82 0.86 -19.03 -7.78
CA GLU A 82 1.62 -19.37 -8.99
C GLU A 82 1.58 -20.88 -9.23
N MET A 83 1.77 -21.67 -8.16
CA MET A 83 1.79 -23.14 -8.24
C MET A 83 0.48 -23.71 -8.80
N GLU A 84 -0.67 -23.17 -8.38
CA GLU A 84 -1.98 -23.62 -8.85
C GLU A 84 -2.45 -22.85 -10.10
N ASN A 85 -1.72 -21.83 -10.52
CA ASN A 85 -2.14 -20.77 -11.42
C ASN A 85 -3.61 -20.33 -11.17
N SER A 86 -3.90 -19.98 -9.91
CA SER A 86 -5.27 -19.79 -9.43
C SER A 86 -5.44 -18.46 -8.71
N ARG A 87 -6.67 -17.94 -8.72
CA ARG A 87 -7.10 -16.81 -7.90
C ARG A 87 -8.24 -17.22 -6.99
N SER A 88 -8.12 -16.95 -5.69
CA SER A 88 -9.17 -17.22 -4.70
C SER A 88 -9.76 -15.93 -4.13
N LEU A 89 -11.10 -15.82 -4.20
CA LEU A 89 -11.90 -14.67 -3.76
C LEU A 89 -13.07 -15.17 -2.91
N TYR A 90 -13.20 -14.73 -1.65
CA TYR A 90 -14.34 -15.11 -0.79
C TYR A 90 -14.68 -16.61 -0.84
N GLN A 91 -13.64 -17.47 -0.71
CA GLN A 91 -13.71 -18.95 -0.78
C GLN A 91 -13.99 -19.55 -2.18
N LYS A 92 -14.12 -18.74 -3.22
CA LYS A 92 -14.20 -19.22 -4.61
C LYS A 92 -12.82 -19.17 -5.27
N THR A 93 -12.30 -20.34 -5.64
CA THR A 93 -11.07 -20.46 -6.42
C THR A 93 -11.39 -20.53 -7.91
N THR A 94 -10.66 -19.77 -8.71
CA THR A 94 -10.76 -19.70 -10.17
C THR A 94 -9.42 -20.09 -10.77
N ASP A 95 -9.43 -21.06 -11.68
CA ASP A 95 -8.30 -21.41 -12.53
C ASP A 95 -8.06 -20.27 -13.55
N LEU A 96 -6.81 -19.81 -13.65
CA LEU A 96 -6.40 -18.71 -14.52
C LEU A 96 -5.84 -19.17 -15.88
N GLY A 97 -5.75 -20.48 -16.11
CA GLY A 97 -5.34 -21.11 -17.36
C GLY A 97 -3.88 -20.81 -17.71
N SER A 98 -3.66 -19.94 -18.70
CA SER A 98 -2.33 -19.47 -19.09
C SER A 98 -2.08 -18.00 -18.73
N SER A 99 -2.95 -17.39 -17.91
CA SER A 99 -2.76 -16.01 -17.47
C SER A 99 -1.62 -15.95 -16.47
N ASN A 100 -0.79 -14.92 -16.53
CA ASN A 100 0.22 -14.64 -15.51
C ASN A 100 -0.47 -14.12 -14.23
N ILE A 101 -0.13 -14.67 -13.05
CA ILE A 101 -0.83 -14.32 -11.82
C ILE A 101 -0.59 -12.87 -11.41
N VAL A 102 0.60 -12.33 -11.65
CA VAL A 102 0.96 -10.97 -11.25
C VAL A 102 0.14 -9.97 -12.07
N ASP A 103 -0.04 -10.22 -13.37
CA ASP A 103 -0.95 -9.43 -14.20
C ASP A 103 -2.40 -9.47 -13.70
N VAL A 104 -2.86 -10.63 -13.21
CA VAL A 104 -4.20 -10.73 -12.62
C VAL A 104 -4.28 -9.94 -11.32
N ALA A 105 -3.29 -10.07 -10.45
CA ALA A 105 -3.22 -9.35 -9.17
C ALA A 105 -3.21 -7.83 -9.38
N ILE A 106 -2.36 -7.33 -10.28
CA ILE A 106 -2.26 -5.89 -10.59
C ILE A 106 -3.59 -5.34 -11.11
N ARG A 107 -4.23 -6.03 -12.07
CA ARG A 107 -5.53 -5.60 -12.60
C ARG A 107 -6.63 -5.55 -11.53
N ASP A 108 -6.63 -6.52 -10.63
CA ASP A 108 -7.60 -6.53 -9.53
C ASP A 108 -7.32 -5.39 -8.55
N LEU A 109 -6.05 -5.13 -8.21
CA LEU A 109 -5.66 -4.02 -7.36
C LEU A 109 -6.04 -2.67 -7.99
N GLU A 110 -5.73 -2.45 -9.27
CA GLU A 110 -6.16 -1.27 -10.03
C GLU A 110 -7.67 -1.05 -9.93
N LEU A 111 -8.45 -2.10 -10.18
CA LEU A 111 -9.91 -2.04 -10.12
C LEU A 111 -10.39 -1.66 -8.72
N ILE A 112 -9.80 -2.23 -7.67
CA ILE A 112 -10.20 -1.97 -6.28
C ILE A 112 -9.80 -0.57 -5.84
N LEU A 113 -8.62 -0.09 -6.23
CA LEU A 113 -8.14 1.24 -5.86
C LEU A 113 -9.00 2.36 -6.46
N LYS A 114 -9.68 2.14 -7.60
CA LYS A 114 -10.72 3.08 -8.11
C LYS A 114 -11.79 3.42 -7.07
N PHE A 115 -12.06 2.53 -6.12
CA PHE A 115 -13.05 2.76 -5.05
C PHE A 115 -12.44 3.44 -3.81
N GLN A 116 -11.12 3.61 -3.71
CA GLN A 116 -10.47 4.27 -2.57
C GLN A 116 -10.61 5.80 -2.68
N LYS A 117 -11.65 6.37 -2.05
CA LYS A 117 -11.83 7.85 -2.00
C LYS A 117 -11.41 8.41 -0.65
N SER A 118 -11.77 7.74 0.44
CA SER A 118 -11.36 8.11 1.80
C SER A 118 -9.94 7.65 2.10
N LYS A 119 -9.19 8.47 2.84
CA LYS A 119 -7.87 8.09 3.38
C LYS A 119 -7.97 6.81 4.22
N LEU A 120 -7.09 5.86 3.97
CA LEU A 120 -6.90 4.66 4.80
C LEU A 120 -6.28 5.05 6.15
N GLU A 121 -6.61 4.31 7.20
CA GLU A 121 -5.85 4.39 8.45
C GLU A 121 -4.44 3.87 8.24
N ASP A 122 -4.32 2.73 7.54
CA ASP A 122 -3.09 1.97 7.43
C ASP A 122 -2.93 1.27 6.07
N PHE A 123 -1.70 1.26 5.57
CA PHE A 123 -1.29 0.51 4.38
C PHE A 123 -0.02 -0.27 4.70
N SER A 124 -0.08 -1.59 4.53
CA SER A 124 1.03 -2.49 4.84
C SER A 124 1.50 -3.23 3.59
N PHE A 125 2.81 -3.29 3.37
CA PHE A 125 3.42 -3.98 2.25
C PHE A 125 4.59 -4.85 2.71
N ASN A 126 4.44 -6.18 2.68
CA ASN A 126 5.40 -7.11 3.25
C ASN A 126 5.63 -8.31 2.32
N LEU A 127 6.63 -8.23 1.44
CA LEU A 127 7.02 -9.36 0.62
C LEU A 127 8.17 -10.11 1.30
N ASN A 128 7.87 -11.30 1.78
CA ASN A 128 8.88 -12.23 2.28
C ASN A 128 9.70 -12.74 1.10
N ASP A 129 11.01 -12.54 1.15
CA ASP A 129 12.01 -13.16 0.27
C ASP A 129 12.40 -14.45 0.98
N PHE A 130 11.65 -15.52 0.75
CA PHE A 130 12.16 -16.82 1.18
C PHE A 130 13.28 -17.22 0.21
N GLU A 131 14.26 -17.97 0.71
CA GLU A 131 15.52 -18.32 0.01
C GLU A 131 15.34 -19.22 -1.24
N VAL A 132 14.15 -19.22 -1.86
CA VAL A 132 13.78 -20.01 -3.04
C VAL A 132 13.84 -19.12 -4.29
N PRO A 133 14.61 -19.50 -5.34
CA PRO A 133 14.83 -18.66 -6.52
C PRO A 133 13.57 -18.20 -7.28
N ASN A 134 12.47 -18.95 -7.24
CA ASN A 134 11.23 -18.59 -7.94
C ASN A 134 10.47 -17.45 -7.23
N GLU A 135 10.51 -17.42 -5.90
CA GLU A 135 9.81 -16.41 -5.08
C GLU A 135 10.45 -15.03 -5.28
N VAL A 136 11.78 -14.98 -5.47
CA VAL A 136 12.53 -13.76 -5.83
C VAL A 136 12.00 -13.14 -7.14
N GLN A 137 11.73 -13.96 -8.16
CA GLN A 137 11.23 -13.48 -9.45
C GLN A 137 9.81 -12.92 -9.33
N LEU A 138 8.93 -13.60 -8.58
CA LEU A 138 7.56 -13.17 -8.36
C LEU A 138 7.51 -11.78 -7.68
N ILE A 139 8.33 -11.59 -6.66
CA ILE A 139 8.45 -10.33 -5.91
C ILE A 139 8.97 -9.21 -6.79
N HIS A 140 9.99 -9.50 -7.59
CA HIS A 140 10.54 -8.54 -8.55
C HIS A 140 9.49 -8.14 -9.60
N ASP A 141 8.78 -9.11 -10.17
CA ASP A 141 7.74 -8.87 -11.18
C ASP A 141 6.56 -8.06 -10.61
N LEU A 142 6.13 -8.38 -9.37
CA LEU A 142 5.09 -7.63 -8.68
C LEU A 142 5.53 -6.18 -8.46
N SER A 143 6.73 -5.96 -7.95
CA SER A 143 7.27 -4.61 -7.70
C SER A 143 7.39 -3.79 -8.98
N ALA A 144 7.88 -4.40 -10.06
CA ALA A 144 7.98 -3.75 -11.36
C ALA A 144 6.61 -3.39 -11.94
N LYS A 145 5.63 -4.30 -11.88
CA LYS A 145 4.27 -4.03 -12.39
C LYS A 145 3.50 -3.03 -11.54
N LEU A 146 3.68 -3.02 -10.21
CA LEU A 146 3.12 -1.99 -9.34
C LEU A 146 3.64 -0.60 -9.72
N SER A 147 4.96 -0.49 -9.95
CA SER A 147 5.58 0.76 -10.38
C SER A 147 5.02 1.23 -11.73
N ASN A 148 4.84 0.31 -12.69
CA ASN A 148 4.27 0.63 -13.99
C ASN A 148 2.78 1.05 -13.91
N MET A 149 1.97 0.31 -13.16
CA MET A 149 0.56 0.64 -12.88
C MET A 149 0.44 2.09 -12.37
N PHE A 150 1.29 2.48 -11.44
CA PHE A 150 1.30 3.83 -10.89
C PHE A 150 1.66 4.88 -11.95
N ASN A 151 2.72 4.65 -12.73
CA ASN A 151 3.16 5.60 -13.76
C ASN A 151 2.09 5.84 -14.84
N ILE A 152 1.26 4.83 -15.14
CA ILE A 152 0.19 4.93 -16.14
C ILE A 152 -1.07 5.57 -15.55
N SER A 153 -1.53 5.10 -14.38
CA SER A 153 -2.79 5.55 -13.78
C SER A 153 -2.68 6.89 -13.05
N GLY A 154 -1.49 7.24 -12.56
CA GLY A 154 -1.27 8.35 -11.63
C GLY A 154 -1.94 8.17 -10.27
N GLN A 155 -2.57 7.01 -10.01
CA GLN A 155 -3.35 6.77 -8.81
C GLN A 155 -2.44 6.44 -7.62
N ARG A 156 -2.53 7.26 -6.56
CA ARG A 156 -1.81 7.04 -5.31
C ARG A 156 -2.75 6.59 -4.20
N ILE A 157 -2.28 5.67 -3.37
CA ILE A 157 -2.92 5.23 -2.14
C ILE A 157 -2.82 6.35 -1.12
N LYS A 158 -3.96 6.82 -0.64
CA LYS A 158 -4.02 7.82 0.44
C LYS A 158 -4.10 7.09 1.77
N THR A 159 -3.05 7.15 2.58
CA THR A 159 -2.99 6.50 3.90
C THR A 159 -2.43 7.44 4.95
N SER A 160 -2.82 7.29 6.22
CA SER A 160 -2.15 7.96 7.35
C SER A 160 -0.94 7.22 7.88
N GLN A 161 -0.90 5.90 7.71
CA GLN A 161 0.19 5.06 8.21
C GLN A 161 0.68 4.16 7.07
N PHE A 162 1.99 4.05 6.94
CA PHE A 162 2.63 3.12 6.02
C PHE A 162 3.58 2.23 6.81
N ASN A 163 3.43 0.92 6.63
CA ASN A 163 4.28 -0.10 7.23
C ASN A 163 4.85 -0.99 6.13
N MET A 164 6.16 -1.19 6.11
CA MET A 164 6.79 -2.09 5.15
C MET A 164 7.98 -2.85 5.72
N GLY A 165 7.94 -4.16 5.55
CA GLY A 165 9.08 -5.05 5.68
C GLY A 165 9.89 -5.05 4.39
N ALA A 166 11.20 -4.84 4.48
CA ALA A 166 12.10 -4.82 3.35
C ALA A 166 13.39 -5.59 3.63
N TYR A 167 13.96 -6.24 2.61
CA TYR A 167 15.32 -6.80 2.64
C TYR A 167 16.39 -5.78 2.21
N HIS A 168 15.98 -4.79 1.43
CA HIS A 168 16.87 -3.74 0.92
C HIS A 168 16.13 -2.39 0.82
N PRO A 169 16.76 -1.25 1.17
CA PRO A 169 16.14 0.08 1.13
C PRO A 169 15.51 0.45 -0.23
N SER A 170 16.11 0.03 -1.33
CA SER A 170 15.63 0.35 -2.68
C SER A 170 14.21 -0.17 -2.96
N HIS A 171 13.79 -1.28 -2.32
CA HIS A 171 12.42 -1.77 -2.44
C HIS A 171 11.42 -0.80 -1.82
N ALA A 172 11.77 -0.18 -0.67
CA ALA A 172 10.90 0.80 -0.03
C ALA A 172 10.66 2.02 -0.92
N ILE A 173 11.69 2.50 -1.63
CA ILE A 173 11.57 3.65 -2.55
C ILE A 173 10.59 3.36 -3.69
N GLN A 174 10.62 2.14 -4.25
CA GLN A 174 9.71 1.75 -5.33
C GLN A 174 8.25 1.75 -4.84
N ILE A 175 7.99 1.20 -3.66
CA ILE A 175 6.64 1.13 -3.09
C ILE A 175 6.14 2.49 -2.63
N LEU A 176 7.03 3.38 -2.15
CA LEU A 176 6.67 4.74 -1.78
C LEU A 176 6.05 5.53 -2.92
N GLN A 177 6.38 5.22 -4.18
CA GLN A 177 5.77 5.87 -5.35
C GLN A 177 4.25 5.63 -5.41
N LEU A 178 3.78 4.51 -4.86
CA LEU A 178 2.35 4.17 -4.80
C LEU A 178 1.58 5.02 -3.79
N ILE A 179 2.26 5.69 -2.87
CA ILE A 179 1.64 6.35 -1.71
C ILE A 179 1.58 7.85 -1.93
N ASP A 180 0.47 8.47 -1.55
CA ASP A 180 0.36 9.92 -1.47
C ASP A 180 1.08 10.41 -0.21
N PRO A 181 2.13 11.25 -0.31
CA PRO A 181 2.86 11.73 0.85
C PRO A 181 2.06 12.74 1.69
N GLN A 182 1.01 13.36 1.17
CA GLN A 182 0.25 14.40 1.89
C GLN A 182 -0.52 13.88 3.11
N PRO A 183 -1.28 12.77 3.04
CA PRO A 183 -2.00 12.24 4.20
C PRO A 183 -1.13 11.48 5.20
N LEU A 184 0.11 11.14 4.84
CA LEU A 184 0.99 10.27 5.60
C LEU A 184 1.50 10.96 6.86
N LYS A 185 1.33 10.30 8.00
CA LYS A 185 1.80 10.76 9.32
C LYS A 185 2.81 9.82 9.93
N ILE A 186 2.61 8.51 9.76
CA ILE A 186 3.45 7.48 10.36
C ILE A 186 4.10 6.68 9.24
N PHE A 187 5.43 6.64 9.28
CA PHE A 187 6.26 5.89 8.36
C PHE A 187 7.05 4.84 9.14
N SER A 188 6.77 3.57 8.89
CA SER A 188 7.46 2.45 9.52
C SER A 188 8.14 1.57 8.48
N LEU A 189 9.41 1.30 8.69
CA LEU A 189 10.17 0.29 7.96
C LEU A 189 10.73 -0.74 8.94
N GLU A 190 10.56 -2.00 8.59
CA GLU A 190 11.11 -3.14 9.30
C GLU A 190 12.11 -3.84 8.37
N SER A 191 13.27 -4.22 8.91
CA SER A 191 14.19 -5.05 8.14
C SER A 191 13.76 -6.51 8.27
N LEU A 192 13.69 -7.21 7.15
CA LEU A 192 13.51 -8.66 7.13
C LEU A 192 14.86 -9.40 7.23
N ASN A 193 15.97 -8.65 7.35
CA ASN A 193 17.32 -9.16 7.56
C ASN A 193 18.10 -8.30 8.57
N ASP A 194 18.11 -8.71 9.84
CA ASP A 194 18.74 -7.98 10.95
C ASP A 194 20.26 -7.80 10.83
N GLN A 195 20.91 -8.50 9.89
CA GLN A 195 22.36 -8.46 9.71
C GLN A 195 22.83 -7.33 8.79
N VAL A 196 21.92 -6.63 8.12
CA VAL A 196 22.25 -5.64 7.08
C VAL A 196 21.97 -4.23 7.58
N GLU A 197 22.95 -3.35 7.42
CA GLU A 197 22.75 -1.91 7.59
C GLU A 197 21.99 -1.34 6.38
N PHE A 198 20.96 -0.55 6.66
CA PHE A 198 20.15 0.11 5.64
C PHE A 198 20.66 1.53 5.42
N ASP A 199 21.14 1.80 4.22
CA ASP A 199 21.39 3.15 3.75
C ASP A 199 20.05 3.86 3.50
N ILE A 200 19.78 4.92 4.26
CA ILE A 200 18.53 5.68 4.15
C ILE A 200 18.69 7.00 3.40
N ASP A 201 19.88 7.35 2.90
CA ASP A 201 20.14 8.68 2.30
C ASP A 201 19.13 9.01 1.19
N GLU A 202 18.76 8.02 0.37
CA GLU A 202 17.73 8.19 -0.67
C GLU A 202 16.31 8.30 -0.10
N ILE A 203 15.98 7.50 0.92
CA ILE A 203 14.64 7.48 1.55
C ILE A 203 14.39 8.78 2.32
N ALA A 204 15.38 9.28 3.05
CA ALA A 204 15.33 10.51 3.83
C ALA A 204 15.02 11.74 2.97
N LYS A 205 15.39 11.71 1.68
CA LYS A 205 15.14 12.79 0.72
C LYS A 205 13.71 12.80 0.18
N THR A 206 12.94 11.74 0.38
CA THR A 206 11.56 11.64 -0.13
C THR A 206 10.61 12.59 0.58
N GLU A 207 9.53 12.99 -0.12
CA GLU A 207 8.46 13.79 0.49
C GLU A 207 7.73 13.02 1.59
N HIS A 208 7.66 11.69 1.49
CA HIS A 208 7.06 10.80 2.49
C HIS A 208 7.79 10.90 3.82
N TRP A 209 9.12 10.79 3.79
CA TRP A 209 9.96 10.93 4.98
C TRP A 209 9.87 12.32 5.59
N LYS A 210 9.99 13.37 4.76
CA LYS A 210 9.97 14.78 5.21
C LYS A 210 8.64 15.26 5.79
N LYS A 211 7.53 14.58 5.49
CA LYS A 211 6.19 14.90 5.99
C LYS A 211 5.73 14.00 7.13
N ALA A 212 6.40 12.86 7.33
CA ALA A 212 6.08 11.97 8.43
C ALA A 212 6.29 12.71 9.77
N GLU A 213 5.30 12.60 10.64
CA GLU A 213 5.35 13.05 12.02
C GLU A 213 6.08 12.00 12.87
N ASP A 214 5.84 10.72 12.60
CA ASP A 214 6.46 9.61 13.31
C ASP A 214 7.22 8.72 12.34
N ILE A 215 8.49 8.44 12.66
CA ILE A 215 9.35 7.54 11.90
C ILE A 215 9.83 6.39 12.79
N CYS A 216 9.59 5.17 12.34
CA CYS A 216 10.08 3.96 12.97
C CYS A 216 10.90 3.14 11.96
N CYS A 217 12.18 2.90 12.26
CA CYS A 217 13.05 2.03 11.49
C CYS A 217 13.67 1.01 12.44
N ASP A 218 13.15 -0.22 12.43
CA ASP A 218 13.61 -1.27 13.34
C ASP A 218 14.83 -2.02 12.80
N PHE A 219 15.88 -1.28 12.45
CA PHE A 219 17.13 -1.83 11.91
C PHE A 219 18.29 -0.83 12.05
N HIS A 220 19.52 -1.33 11.84
CA HIS A 220 20.70 -0.49 11.82
C HIS A 220 20.72 0.41 10.58
N VAL A 221 20.68 1.73 10.81
CA VAL A 221 20.70 2.76 9.78
C VAL A 221 22.12 3.25 9.56
N SER A 222 22.51 3.41 8.29
CA SER A 222 23.74 4.10 7.87
C SER A 222 23.42 5.37 7.07
N ASN A 223 24.40 6.27 6.95
CA ASN A 223 24.30 7.55 6.22
C ASN A 223 23.15 8.49 6.66
N LEU A 224 22.67 8.35 7.89
CA LEU A 224 21.69 9.27 8.47
C LEU A 224 22.32 10.65 8.72
N ASN A 225 21.74 11.68 8.11
CA ASN A 225 21.96 13.06 8.53
C ASN A 225 20.92 13.43 9.60
N LEU A 226 21.37 13.99 10.72
CA LEU A 226 20.49 14.36 11.83
C LEU A 226 19.49 15.46 11.46
N GLU A 227 19.83 16.32 10.49
CA GLU A 227 18.90 17.35 10.00
C GLU A 227 17.66 16.73 9.34
N ASP A 228 17.80 15.56 8.71
CA ASP A 228 16.71 14.86 8.02
C ASP A 228 15.72 14.17 8.98
N ILE A 229 15.94 14.23 10.29
CA ILE A 229 15.05 13.66 11.31
C ILE A 229 14.60 14.68 12.35
N CYS A 230 15.03 15.94 12.25
CA CYS A 230 14.67 16.96 13.23
C CYS A 230 13.22 17.43 13.12
N HIS A 231 12.54 17.17 11.99
CA HIS A 231 11.13 17.52 11.80
C HIS A 231 10.17 16.51 12.44
N CYS A 232 10.64 15.30 12.77
CA CYS A 232 9.82 14.24 13.32
C CYS A 232 9.45 14.55 14.77
N SER A 233 8.19 14.30 15.13
CA SER A 233 7.72 14.34 16.51
C SER A 233 8.17 13.12 17.31
N ASN A 234 8.11 11.94 16.70
CA ASN A 234 8.60 10.69 17.29
C ASN A 234 9.55 9.97 16.33
N LEU A 235 10.66 9.48 16.86
CA LEU A 235 11.68 8.80 16.10
C LEU A 235 12.16 7.55 16.84
N ILE A 236 12.12 6.41 16.15
CA ILE A 236 12.69 5.14 16.61
C ILE A 236 13.64 4.66 15.51
N ILE A 237 14.95 4.71 15.77
CA ILE A 237 15.99 4.25 14.85
C ILE A 237 17.13 3.59 15.62
N ARG A 238 17.85 2.65 14.98
CA ARG A 238 19.09 2.09 15.54
C ARG A 238 20.26 2.59 14.73
N ILE A 239 21.24 3.23 15.37
CA ILE A 239 22.48 3.69 14.73
C ILE A 239 23.69 3.03 15.41
N PRO A 240 24.75 2.65 14.67
CA PRO A 240 25.90 1.94 15.25
C PRO A 240 26.62 2.72 16.34
N SER A 241 26.73 4.05 16.16
CA SER A 241 27.31 4.94 17.16
C SER A 241 26.78 6.37 16.96
N ILE A 242 26.83 7.16 18.03
CA ILE A 242 26.53 8.59 18.01
C ILE A 242 27.56 9.32 18.86
N SER A 243 28.11 10.42 18.35
CA SER A 243 29.03 11.26 19.11
C SER A 243 28.28 12.09 20.16
N ALA A 244 28.99 12.52 21.20
CA ALA A 244 28.40 13.40 22.21
C ALA A 244 27.91 14.75 21.64
N LYS A 245 28.48 15.22 20.51
CA LYS A 245 28.04 16.45 19.84
C LYS A 245 26.69 16.25 19.14
N GLU A 246 26.57 15.15 18.40
CA GLU A 246 25.34 14.73 17.71
C GLU A 246 24.20 14.45 18.69
N LEU A 247 24.48 13.74 19.79
CA LEU A 247 23.47 13.50 20.82
C LEU A 247 22.98 14.80 21.46
N ASN A 248 23.88 15.76 21.70
CA ASN A 248 23.50 17.08 22.21
C ASN A 248 22.70 17.90 21.18
N PHE A 249 22.98 17.74 19.89
CA PHE A 249 22.20 18.35 18.81
C PHE A 249 20.77 17.81 18.81
N LEU A 250 20.59 16.48 18.79
CA LEU A 250 19.26 15.85 18.88
C LEU A 250 18.53 16.25 20.15
N ARG A 251 19.22 16.27 21.30
CA ARG A 251 18.64 16.73 22.58
C ARG A 251 18.06 18.13 22.45
N LYS A 252 18.76 19.05 21.79
CA LYS A 252 18.28 20.43 21.59
C LYS A 252 17.13 20.50 20.60
N ALA A 253 17.17 19.73 19.51
CA ALA A 253 16.09 19.69 18.53
C ALA A 253 14.78 19.20 19.16
N TYR A 254 14.81 18.09 19.90
CA TYR A 254 13.61 17.44 20.44
C TYR A 254 13.12 18.00 21.79
N ILE A 255 14.01 18.54 22.64
CA ILE A 255 13.63 19.07 23.96
C ILE A 255 13.55 20.60 23.95
N GLY A 256 14.23 21.27 23.02
CA GLY A 256 14.26 22.73 22.91
C GLY A 256 12.96 23.35 22.37
N GLU A 257 12.02 22.55 21.86
CA GLU A 257 10.69 23.03 21.45
C GLU A 257 9.70 23.22 22.61
N PHE A 258 10.04 22.77 23.83
CA PHE A 258 9.34 23.26 25.02
C PHE A 258 9.94 24.62 25.40
N GLN A 259 9.38 25.70 24.84
CA GLN A 259 9.55 27.02 25.43
C GLN A 259 9.18 26.92 26.91
N GLU A 260 10.13 27.30 27.77
CA GLU A 260 9.88 27.63 29.16
C GLU A 260 8.64 28.55 29.21
N VAL A 261 7.51 28.00 29.64
CA VAL A 261 6.41 28.81 30.15
C VAL A 261 6.90 29.33 31.49
N VAL A 262 7.59 30.46 31.43
CA VAL A 262 7.84 31.32 32.59
C VAL A 262 6.47 31.81 33.07
N VAL A 263 6.06 31.34 34.25
CA VAL A 263 5.11 32.06 35.12
C VAL A 263 5.86 32.49 36.36
#